data_AF-A0A1I2Y987-F1
#
_entry.id   AF-A0A1I2Y987-F1
#
_cell.length_a   1.000
_cell.length_b   1.000
_cell.length_c   1.000
_cell.angle_alpha   90.00
_cell.angle_beta   90.00
_cell.angle_gamma   90.00
#
_symmetry.space_group_name_H-M   'P 1'
#
loop_
_entity.id
_entity.type
_entity.pdbx_description
1 polymer ?
#
loop_
_entity_poly.entity_id
_entity_poly.type
_entity_poly.pdbx_seq_one_letter_code
_entity_poly.pdbx_strand_id
1 'polypeptide(L)'
;MRIIAGLLAIGLAGCATPPSAYYGEYTRGGEVADYRAVLSECRVMAKNKADKDNYADPLTAVWWSYVEEYTLTCMKEKGFELVQKK
;
A
#
# COMPACT_ATOMS: atom_id res chain seq x y z
N MET A 1 24.89 -44.11 -9.38
CA MET A 1 25.27 -42.84 -8.72
C MET A 1 25.73 -41.83 -9.75
N ARG A 2 24.86 -40.90 -10.15
CA ARG A 2 25.22 -39.62 -10.78
C ARG A 2 24.21 -38.60 -10.30
N ILE A 3 24.72 -37.69 -9.47
CA ILE A 3 24.03 -36.59 -8.82
C ILE A 3 23.85 -35.49 -9.86
N ILE A 4 22.61 -35.16 -10.19
CA ILE A 4 22.24 -33.82 -10.67
C ILE A 4 20.93 -33.47 -9.96
N ALA A 5 21.05 -33.13 -8.67
CA ALA A 5 19.97 -32.49 -7.93
C ALA A 5 19.84 -31.07 -8.49
N GLY A 6 18.83 -30.89 -9.35
CA GLY A 6 18.53 -29.62 -9.99
C GLY A 6 18.30 -28.54 -8.93
N LEU A 7 19.21 -27.56 -8.93
CA LEU A 7 19.00 -26.22 -8.42
C LEU A 7 17.75 -25.63 -9.10
N LEU A 8 16.63 -25.65 -8.40
CA LEU A 8 15.51 -24.73 -8.59
C LEU A 8 15.13 -24.20 -7.21
N ALA A 9 16.03 -23.38 -6.68
CA ALA A 9 15.64 -22.23 -5.86
C ALA A 9 14.66 -21.35 -6.66
N ILE A 10 13.90 -20.53 -5.97
CA ILE A 10 12.79 -19.67 -6.46
C ILE A 10 11.41 -20.33 -6.26
N GLY A 11 11.13 -20.65 -5.00
CA GLY A 11 9.75 -20.79 -4.50
C GLY A 11 9.35 -19.48 -3.84
N LEU A 12 8.84 -18.54 -4.64
CA LEU A 12 8.00 -17.41 -4.22
C LEU A 12 8.52 -16.65 -2.99
N ALA A 13 9.60 -15.89 -3.16
CA ALA A 13 9.55 -14.53 -2.64
C ALA A 13 8.32 -13.91 -3.33
N GLY A 14 7.16 -14.02 -2.69
CA GLY A 14 6.11 -13.06 -2.87
C GLY A 14 6.78 -11.74 -2.51
N CYS A 15 7.34 -11.09 -3.53
CA CYS A 15 7.56 -9.68 -3.53
C CYS A 15 6.17 -9.12 -3.32
N ALA A 16 5.74 -9.05 -2.06
CA ALA A 16 4.82 -8.07 -1.58
C ALA A 16 5.53 -6.77 -1.84
N THR A 17 5.57 -6.37 -3.12
CA THR A 17 5.84 -5.02 -3.52
C THR A 17 4.84 -4.25 -2.68
N PRO A 18 5.28 -3.52 -1.64
CA PRO A 18 4.34 -2.73 -0.86
C PRO A 18 3.60 -1.87 -1.88
N PRO A 19 2.25 -1.85 -1.87
CA PRO A 19 1.46 -1.27 -2.94
C PRO A 19 2.09 0.01 -3.47
N SER A 20 2.51 0.02 -4.74
CA SER A 20 3.30 1.09 -5.33
C SER A 20 2.58 2.45 -5.32
N ALA A 21 1.28 2.46 -5.02
CA ALA A 21 0.46 3.65 -4.83
C ALA A 21 0.91 4.56 -3.67
N TYR A 22 1.80 4.07 -2.80
CA TYR A 22 2.36 4.82 -1.69
C TYR A 22 3.40 5.89 -2.06
N TYR A 23 3.89 5.89 -3.31
CA TYR A 23 4.98 6.74 -3.77
C TYR A 23 4.53 7.58 -4.98
N GLY A 24 3.61 8.50 -4.73
CA GLY A 24 3.24 9.55 -5.67
C GLY A 24 3.46 10.93 -5.05
N GLU A 25 3.61 11.94 -5.88
CA GLU A 25 3.44 13.31 -5.41
C GLU A 25 1.96 13.52 -5.09
N TYR A 26 1.67 14.26 -4.03
CA TYR A 26 0.33 14.71 -3.74
C TYR A 26 0.28 16.22 -3.91
N THR A 27 -0.83 16.69 -4.47
CA THR A 27 -1.16 18.10 -4.51
C THR A 27 -2.22 18.43 -3.47
N ARG A 28 -2.25 19.68 -3.02
CA ARG A 28 -3.33 20.24 -2.22
C ARG A 28 -3.69 21.58 -2.82
N GLY A 29 -4.91 21.70 -3.34
CA GLY A 29 -5.32 22.90 -4.09
C GLY A 29 -4.52 23.15 -5.37
N GLY A 30 -3.96 22.10 -5.98
CA GLY A 30 -3.19 22.19 -7.23
C GLY A 30 -1.67 22.40 -7.06
N GLU A 31 -1.19 22.62 -5.84
CA GLU A 31 0.24 22.77 -5.55
C GLU A 31 0.81 21.53 -4.86
N VAL A 32 2.05 21.16 -5.15
CA VAL A 32 2.75 20.06 -4.45
C VAL A 32 2.91 20.45 -2.98
N ALA A 33 2.35 19.64 -2.09
CA ALA A 33 2.33 19.92 -0.65
C ALA A 33 3.02 18.81 0.13
N ASP A 34 3.60 19.13 1.29
CA ASP A 34 4.12 18.09 2.18
C ASP A 34 2.95 17.26 2.72
N TYR A 35 2.88 16.03 2.22
CA TYR A 35 1.81 15.09 2.48
C TYR A 35 2.23 13.98 3.45
N ARG A 36 3.51 13.90 3.84
CA ARG A 36 4.07 12.70 4.51
C ARG A 36 3.45 12.45 5.87
N ALA A 37 3.27 13.51 6.67
CA ALA A 37 2.63 13.41 7.98
C ALA A 37 1.18 12.92 7.86
N VAL A 38 0.44 13.50 6.92
CA VAL A 38 -0.97 13.18 6.68
C VAL A 38 -1.14 11.77 6.13
N LEU A 39 -0.28 11.38 5.20
CA LEU A 39 -0.24 10.03 4.65
C LEU A 39 0.06 8.99 5.74
N SER A 40 0.99 9.29 6.67
CA SER A 40 1.28 8.42 7.80
C SER A 40 0.07 8.24 8.72
N GLU A 41 -0.64 9.34 9.03
CA GLU A 41 -1.88 9.31 9.82
C GLU A 41 -2.96 8.45 9.12
N CYS A 42 -3.23 8.72 7.85
CA CYS A 42 -4.24 8.00 7.07
C CYS A 42 -3.94 6.50 6.96
N ARG A 43 -2.66 6.10 6.85
CA ARG A 43 -2.27 4.69 6.87
C ARG A 43 -2.59 4.02 8.19
N VAL A 44 -2.31 4.67 9.31
CA VAL A 44 -2.62 4.10 10.64
C VAL A 44 -4.12 3.91 10.79
N MET A 45 -4.92 4.89 10.36
CA MET A 45 -6.38 4.78 10.38
C MET A 45 -6.88 3.64 9.50
N ALA A 46 -6.35 3.50 8.29
CA ALA A 46 -6.74 2.46 7.36
C ALA A 46 -6.40 1.05 7.87
N LYS A 47 -5.21 0.86 8.46
CA LYS A 47 -4.82 -0.41 9.08
C LYS A 47 -5.73 -0.78 10.25
N ASN A 48 -5.96 0.16 11.17
CA ASN A 48 -6.86 -0.06 12.31
C ASN A 48 -8.28 -0.41 11.86
N LYS A 49 -8.74 0.17 10.75
CA LYS A 49 -10.05 -0.17 10.17
C LYS A 49 -10.04 -1.56 9.53
N ALA A 50 -9.02 -1.90 8.75
CA ALA A 50 -8.89 -3.22 8.14
C ALA A 50 -8.87 -4.34 9.18
N ASP A 51 -8.16 -4.11 10.29
CA ASP A 51 -8.09 -5.03 11.43
C ASP A 51 -9.43 -5.13 12.16
N LYS A 52 -10.10 -4.00 12.41
CA LYS A 52 -11.41 -3.97 13.07
C LYS A 52 -12.50 -4.63 12.25
N ASP A 53 -12.50 -4.41 10.94
CA ASP A 53 -13.51 -4.95 10.03
C ASP A 53 -13.23 -6.44 9.71
N ASN A 54 -12.11 -7.00 10.19
CA ASN A 54 -11.65 -8.36 9.90
C ASN A 54 -11.74 -8.69 8.40
N TYR A 55 -11.38 -7.71 7.56
CA TYR A 55 -11.69 -7.71 6.13
C TYR A 55 -11.02 -8.86 5.38
N ALA A 56 -9.81 -9.21 5.79
CA ALA A 56 -9.02 -10.35 5.32
C ALA A 56 -7.93 -10.66 6.35
N ASP A 57 -7.24 -11.80 6.18
CA ASP A 57 -6.04 -12.10 6.97
C ASP A 57 -5.04 -10.93 6.86
N PRO A 58 -4.51 -10.44 7.99
CA PRO A 58 -3.56 -9.33 7.99
C PRO A 58 -2.38 -9.60 7.06
N LEU A 59 -1.91 -8.54 6.40
CA LEU A 59 -0.75 -8.56 5.50
C LEU A 59 -0.93 -9.36 4.20
N THR A 60 -2.12 -9.91 3.93
CA THR A 60 -2.44 -10.45 2.60
C THR A 60 -2.57 -9.33 1.56
N ALA A 61 -2.44 -9.67 0.28
CA ALA A 61 -2.64 -8.72 -0.81
C ALA A 61 -4.02 -8.05 -0.74
N VAL A 62 -5.05 -8.82 -0.39
CA VAL A 62 -6.44 -8.33 -0.24
C VAL A 62 -6.54 -7.32 0.92
N TRP A 63 -5.93 -7.63 2.07
CA TRP A 63 -5.89 -6.70 3.19
C TRP A 63 -5.16 -5.40 2.81
N TRP A 64 -4.05 -5.49 2.09
CA TRP A 64 -3.30 -4.32 1.64
C TRP A 64 -4.07 -3.45 0.64
N SER A 65 -4.81 -4.05 -0.31
CA SER A 65 -5.68 -3.30 -1.23
C SER A 65 -6.77 -2.52 -0.49
N TYR A 66 -7.35 -3.11 0.55
CA TYR A 66 -8.32 -2.41 1.40
C TYR A 66 -7.65 -1.24 2.16
N VAL A 67 -6.51 -1.48 2.80
CA VAL A 67 -5.76 -0.41 3.48
C VAL A 67 -5.40 0.73 2.53
N GLU A 68 -5.06 0.42 1.28
CA GLU A 68 -4.77 1.41 0.25
C GLU A 68 -5.98 2.27 -0.10
N GLU A 69 -7.14 1.66 -0.39
CA GLU A 69 -8.37 2.38 -0.72
C GLU A 69 -8.79 3.36 0.39
N TYR A 70 -8.72 2.91 1.64
CA TYR A 70 -9.02 3.76 2.79
C TYR A 70 -7.99 4.87 3.01
N THR A 71 -6.70 4.58 2.74
CA THR A 71 -5.65 5.60 2.82
C THR A 71 -5.90 6.71 1.79
N LEU A 72 -6.22 6.35 0.55
CA LEU A 72 -6.50 7.31 -0.52
C LEU A 72 -7.75 8.14 -0.22
N THR A 73 -8.80 7.50 0.31
CA THR A 73 -10.03 8.18 0.74
C THR A 73 -9.73 9.21 1.83
N CYS A 74 -9.00 8.82 2.88
CA CYS A 74 -8.60 9.72 3.97
C CYS A 74 -7.74 10.91 3.46
N MET A 75 -6.80 10.66 2.55
CA MET A 75 -5.99 11.72 1.94
C MET A 75 -6.87 12.73 1.20
N LYS A 76 -7.83 12.25 0.41
CA LYS A 76 -8.78 13.09 -0.33
C LYS A 76 -9.66 13.93 0.60
N GLU A 77 -10.17 13.36 1.68
CA GLU A 77 -10.93 14.08 2.70
C GLU A 77 -10.11 15.19 3.37
N LYS A 78 -8.80 15.00 3.53
CA LYS A 78 -7.87 16.00 4.03
C LYS A 78 -7.40 17.01 2.97
N GLY A 79 -7.96 16.93 1.76
CA GLY A 79 -7.71 17.85 0.65
C GLY A 79 -6.46 17.53 -0.18
N PHE A 80 -5.90 16.33 -0.03
CA PHE A 80 -4.78 15.87 -0.84
C PHE A 80 -5.27 15.03 -2.02
N GLU A 81 -4.77 15.33 -3.20
CA GLU A 81 -5.04 14.58 -4.42
C GLU A 81 -3.75 13.89 -4.88
N LEU A 82 -3.84 12.59 -5.16
CA LEU A 82 -2.70 11.86 -5.70
C LEU A 82 -2.47 12.32 -7.14
N VAL A 83 -1.25 12.77 -7.45
CA VAL A 83 -0.84 13.03 -8.84
C VAL A 83 -0.80 11.68 -9.55
N GLN A 84 -1.81 11.39 -10.36
CA GLN A 84 -1.79 10.19 -11.19
C GLN A 84 -0.60 10.29 -12.15
N LYS A 85 0.36 9.36 -12.03
CA LYS A 85 1.36 9.16 -13.08
C LYS A 85 0.61 8.67 -14.32
N LYS A 86 0.55 9.53 -15.35
CA LYS A 86 0.16 9.13 -16.72
C LYS A 86 1.11 8.08 -17.26
#